data_AF-A0A1H9XHM9-F1
#
_entry.id   AF-A0A1H9XHM9-F1
#
_cell.length_a   1.000
_cell.length_b   1.000
_cell.length_c   1.000
_cell.angle_alpha   90.00
_cell.angle_beta   90.00
_cell.angle_gamma   90.00
#
_symmetry.space_group_name_H-M   'P 1'
#
loop_
_entity.id
_entity.type
_entity.pdbx_description
1 polymer ?
#
loop_
_entity_poly.entity_id
_entity_poly.type
_entity_poly.pdbx_seq_one_letter_code
_entity_poly.pdbx_strand_id
1 'polypeptide(L)'
;MMKIKLINGDVAVIEPAYNCVFENQVKTCTIADGEVIYSRNNKKVRLNSLELYDWLLVGWKYESVGAPKDELLEETLYTRYFSHLDKAYSDFVMCPKIDKVERINGDTRRHIIHASALNYSAHHGGGLFDRIHITLTDTPENGVKINKVTIQKGISDKESRIQYRRES
;
A
#
# COMPACT_ATOMS: atom_id res chain seq x y z
N MET A 1 4.75 -17.92 -4.75
CA MET A 1 4.82 -18.69 -6.02
C MET A 1 4.64 -17.77 -7.21
N MET A 2 5.72 -17.45 -7.92
CA MET A 2 5.74 -16.67 -9.16
C MET A 2 5.59 -17.58 -10.38
N LYS A 3 4.87 -17.11 -11.42
CA LYS A 3 4.77 -17.79 -12.73
C LYS A 3 5.37 -16.92 -13.82
N ILE A 4 6.28 -17.47 -14.62
CA ILE A 4 6.96 -16.78 -15.72
C ILE A 4 6.55 -17.46 -17.02
N LYS A 5 5.91 -16.69 -17.93
CA LYS A 5 5.60 -17.16 -19.29
C LYS A 5 6.82 -16.91 -20.18
N LEU A 6 7.40 -17.98 -20.70
CA LEU A 6 8.58 -17.93 -21.57
C LEU A 6 8.17 -17.64 -23.02
N ILE A 7 9.11 -17.15 -23.82
CA ILE A 7 8.90 -16.79 -25.24
C ILE A 7 8.40 -18.00 -26.06
N ASN A 8 8.82 -19.21 -25.69
CA ASN A 8 8.39 -20.44 -26.34
C ASN A 8 7.00 -20.94 -25.88
N GLY A 9 6.29 -20.17 -25.05
CA GLY A 9 4.97 -20.52 -24.52
C GLY A 9 4.98 -21.38 -23.26
N ASP A 10 6.12 -21.94 -22.86
CA ASP A 10 6.25 -22.69 -21.61
C ASP A 10 6.01 -21.79 -20.40
N VAL A 11 5.55 -22.39 -19.29
CA VAL A 11 5.43 -21.70 -18.00
C VAL A 11 6.45 -22.26 -17.03
N ALA A 12 7.31 -21.39 -16.52
CA ALA A 12 8.16 -21.69 -15.37
C ALA A 12 7.50 -21.20 -14.08
N VAL A 13 7.69 -21.91 -12.99
CA VAL A 13 7.15 -21.59 -11.66
C VAL A 13 8.29 -21.52 -10.66
N ILE A 14 8.32 -20.46 -9.84
CA ILE A 14 9.28 -20.30 -8.74
C ILE A 14 8.54 -20.16 -7.42
N GLU A 15 8.89 -20.97 -6.43
CA GLU A 15 8.26 -20.98 -5.09
C GLU A 15 9.30 -21.17 -3.98
N PRO A 16 9.02 -20.74 -2.73
CA PRO A 16 9.89 -21.06 -1.60
C PRO A 16 10.09 -22.57 -1.44
N ALA A 17 11.30 -22.98 -1.07
CA ALA A 17 11.59 -24.37 -0.77
C ALA A 17 11.12 -24.75 0.65
N TYR A 18 10.74 -26.01 0.81
CA TYR A 18 10.35 -26.58 2.09
C TYR A 18 11.12 -27.89 2.34
N ASN A 19 11.61 -28.05 3.56
CA ASN A 19 12.13 -29.30 4.07
C ASN A 19 10.99 -30.10 4.68
N CYS A 20 10.58 -31.17 4.02
CA CYS A 20 9.49 -32.02 4.50
C CYS A 20 10.04 -33.33 5.04
N VAL A 21 9.64 -33.68 6.26
CA VAL A 21 9.95 -34.95 6.92
C VAL A 21 8.64 -35.72 7.11
N PHE A 22 8.68 -37.03 6.87
CA PHE A 22 7.55 -37.93 7.12
C PHE A 22 7.87 -38.81 8.32
N GLU A 23 7.15 -38.62 9.41
CA GLU A 23 7.26 -39.42 10.64
C GLU A 23 5.85 -39.80 11.12
N ASN A 24 5.65 -41.07 11.51
CA ASN A 24 4.39 -41.56 12.07
C ASN A 24 3.14 -41.21 11.22
N GLN A 25 3.25 -41.34 9.89
CA GLN A 25 2.20 -40.97 8.92
C GLN A 25 1.85 -39.47 8.86
N VAL A 26 2.60 -38.62 9.56
CA VAL A 26 2.45 -37.16 9.52
C VAL A 26 3.57 -36.57 8.66
N LYS A 27 3.18 -35.69 7.73
CA LYS A 27 4.12 -34.90 6.94
C LYS A 27 4.28 -33.53 7.57
N THR A 28 5.47 -33.25 8.10
CA THR A 28 5.82 -31.92 8.62
C THR A 28 6.73 -31.24 7.63
N CYS A 29 6.38 -30.02 7.20
CA CYS A 29 7.20 -29.23 6.30
C CYS A 29 7.62 -27.94 7.00
N THR A 30 8.93 -27.67 7.04
CA THR A 30 9.49 -26.40 7.49
C THR A 30 10.03 -25.64 6.30
N ILE A 31 10.03 -24.31 6.39
CA ILE A 31 10.60 -23.49 5.34
C ILE A 31 12.12 -23.70 5.27
N ALA A 32 12.68 -23.68 4.06
CA ALA A 32 14.12 -23.72 3.86
C ALA A 32 14.62 -22.31 3.54
N ASP A 33 15.23 -21.66 4.52
CA ASP A 33 15.65 -20.26 4.40
C ASP A 33 16.63 -20.03 3.26
N GLY A 34 16.37 -19.00 2.45
CA GLY A 34 17.20 -18.61 1.32
C GLY A 34 17.11 -19.54 0.10
N GLU A 35 16.16 -20.48 0.07
CA GLU A 35 16.05 -21.47 -0.99
C GLU A 35 14.71 -21.43 -1.72
N VAL A 36 14.77 -21.68 -3.02
CA VAL A 36 13.60 -21.68 -3.91
C VAL A 36 13.58 -22.94 -4.78
N ILE A 37 12.38 -23.32 -5.24
CA ILE A 37 12.15 -24.38 -6.20
C ILE A 37 11.76 -23.74 -7.53
N TYR A 38 12.59 -23.96 -8.55
CA TYR A 38 12.26 -23.67 -9.94
C TYR A 38 11.65 -24.91 -10.60
N SER A 39 10.46 -24.77 -11.17
CA SER A 39 9.75 -25.84 -11.89
C SER A 39 9.50 -25.45 -13.34
N ARG A 40 9.88 -26.31 -14.29
CA ARG A 40 9.58 -26.17 -15.71
C ARG A 40 9.40 -27.54 -16.36
N ASN A 41 8.35 -27.72 -17.15
CA ASN A 41 8.10 -28.96 -17.90
C ASN A 41 8.22 -30.22 -17.01
N ASN A 42 7.58 -30.18 -15.83
CA ASN A 42 7.64 -31.19 -14.76
C ASN A 42 9.02 -31.48 -14.15
N LYS A 43 10.08 -30.79 -14.57
CA LYS A 43 11.38 -30.82 -13.89
C LYS A 43 11.38 -29.79 -12.77
N LYS A 44 11.80 -30.21 -11.58
CA LYS A 44 11.99 -29.34 -10.42
C LYS A 44 13.47 -29.27 -10.08
N VAL A 45 13.97 -28.07 -9.84
CA VAL A 45 15.34 -27.81 -9.42
C VAL A 45 15.29 -26.94 -8.17
N ARG A 46 16.03 -27.34 -7.14
CA ARG A 46 16.20 -26.57 -5.92
C ARG A 46 17.41 -25.65 -6.10
N LEU A 47 17.24 -24.37 -5.80
CA LEU A 47 18.23 -23.32 -5.99
C LEU A 47 18.45 -22.60 -4.67
N ASN A 48 19.68 -22.19 -4.40
CA ASN A 48 20.01 -21.28 -3.31
C ASN A 48 20.02 -19.85 -3.88
N SER A 49 19.10 -19.01 -3.43
CA SER A 49 18.97 -17.61 -3.82
C SER A 49 18.18 -16.87 -2.75
N LEU A 50 18.90 -16.23 -1.83
CA LEU A 50 18.31 -15.44 -0.76
C LEU A 50 17.44 -14.31 -1.30
N GLU A 51 17.91 -13.62 -2.35
CA GLU A 51 17.18 -12.53 -2.99
C GLU A 51 15.81 -12.98 -3.53
N LEU A 52 15.76 -14.07 -4.31
CA LEU A 52 14.50 -14.59 -4.84
C LEU A 52 13.60 -15.16 -3.73
N TYR A 53 14.19 -15.76 -2.69
CA TYR A 53 13.47 -16.26 -1.53
C TYR A 53 12.79 -15.12 -0.78
N ASP A 54 13.55 -14.10 -0.39
CA ASP A 54 13.05 -12.91 0.31
C ASP A 54 11.96 -12.24 -0.53
N TRP A 55 12.20 -12.04 -1.82
CA TRP A 55 11.25 -11.45 -2.75
C TRP A 55 9.93 -12.23 -2.85
N LEU A 56 9.99 -13.57 -2.83
CA LEU A 56 8.81 -14.43 -2.83
C LEU A 56 8.03 -14.38 -1.51
N LEU A 57 8.70 -14.12 -0.38
CA LEU A 57 8.10 -14.05 0.96
C LEU A 57 7.54 -12.68 1.31
N VAL A 58 8.29 -11.61 1.04
CA VAL A 58 7.88 -10.21 1.34
C VAL A 58 6.80 -9.71 0.39
N GLY A 59 6.56 -10.43 -0.71
CA GLY A 59 5.35 -10.31 -1.49
C GLY A 59 5.55 -9.59 -2.82
N TRP A 60 6.25 -10.22 -3.77
CA TRP A 60 6.18 -9.91 -5.21
C TRP A 60 4.73 -9.81 -5.75
N LYS A 61 3.73 -10.42 -5.09
CA LYS A 61 2.30 -10.22 -5.39
C LYS A 61 1.80 -8.79 -5.11
N TYR A 62 2.54 -8.03 -4.31
CA TYR A 62 2.31 -6.66 -3.90
C TYR A 62 3.38 -5.70 -4.42
N GLU A 63 4.43 -6.20 -5.09
CA GLU A 63 5.16 -5.41 -6.08
C GLU A 63 4.30 -5.27 -7.34
N SER A 64 3.12 -4.69 -7.16
CA SER A 64 2.42 -4.05 -8.24
C SER A 64 3.35 -2.98 -8.79
N VAL A 65 3.51 -2.96 -10.12
CA VAL A 65 3.62 -1.74 -10.94
C VAL A 65 3.43 -0.52 -10.04
N GLY A 66 4.52 0.22 -9.74
CA GLY A 66 4.56 1.19 -8.65
C GLY A 66 3.31 2.07 -8.56
N ALA A 67 3.01 2.59 -7.37
CA ALA A 67 1.76 3.28 -7.03
C ALA A 67 1.08 3.92 -8.26
N PRO A 68 -0.19 3.58 -8.56
CA PRO A 68 -0.91 4.13 -9.70
C PRO A 68 -0.76 5.65 -9.76
N LYS A 69 -0.76 6.22 -10.96
CA LYS A 69 -0.58 7.67 -11.17
C LYS A 69 -1.51 8.51 -10.27
N ASP A 70 -2.73 8.04 -10.05
CA ASP A 70 -3.70 8.71 -9.19
C ASP A 70 -3.28 8.66 -7.72
N GLU A 71 -2.75 7.55 -7.22
CA GLU A 71 -2.20 7.45 -5.86
C GLU A 71 -1.00 8.38 -5.67
N LEU A 72 -0.06 8.40 -6.62
CA LEU A 72 1.08 9.32 -6.59
C LEU A 72 0.65 10.79 -6.62
N LEU A 73 -0.37 11.11 -7.43
CA LEU A 73 -0.94 12.46 -7.48
C LEU A 73 -1.58 12.83 -6.14
N GLU A 74 -2.31 11.91 -5.54
CA GLU A 74 -2.95 12.12 -4.23
C GLU A 74 -1.91 12.32 -3.12
N GLU A 75 -0.88 11.49 -3.06
CA GLU A 75 0.24 11.65 -2.12
C GLU A 75 0.96 12.98 -2.32
N THR A 76 1.23 13.36 -3.57
CA THR A 76 1.89 14.62 -3.91
C THR A 76 1.06 15.83 -3.48
N LEU A 77 -0.24 15.82 -3.80
CA LEU A 77 -1.16 16.89 -3.44
C LEU A 77 -1.33 16.96 -1.92
N TYR A 78 -1.52 15.82 -1.26
CA TYR A 78 -1.64 15.79 0.18
C TYR A 78 -0.38 16.30 0.87
N THR A 79 0.82 15.90 0.42
CA THR A 79 2.09 16.36 0.99
C THR A 79 2.23 17.88 0.89
N ARG A 80 1.83 18.48 -0.25
CA ARG A 80 1.76 19.93 -0.39
C ARG A 80 0.86 20.55 0.67
N TYR A 81 -0.35 20.01 0.85
CA TYR A 81 -1.33 20.55 1.80
C TYR A 81 -1.00 20.28 3.27
N PHE A 82 -0.37 19.15 3.57
CA PHE A 82 0.03 18.73 4.90
C PHE A 82 0.96 19.75 5.56
N SER A 83 1.83 20.39 4.76
CA SER A 83 2.70 21.47 5.24
C SER A 83 1.96 22.70 5.78
N HIS A 84 0.68 22.86 5.43
CA HIS A 84 -0.18 23.95 5.90
C HIS A 84 -1.04 23.58 7.11
N LEU A 85 -0.98 22.33 7.57
CA LEU A 85 -1.69 21.90 8.79
C LEU A 85 -0.91 22.30 10.04
N ASP A 86 -1.66 22.51 11.13
CA ASP A 86 -1.07 22.71 12.45
C ASP A 86 -0.21 21.49 12.86
N LYS A 87 0.86 21.73 13.62
CA LYS A 87 1.69 20.68 14.22
C LYS A 87 0.88 19.69 15.05
N ALA A 88 -0.26 20.11 15.62
CA ALA A 88 -1.19 19.22 16.32
C ALA A 88 -1.74 18.07 15.45
N TYR A 89 -1.66 18.16 14.11
CA TYR A 89 -2.11 17.14 13.18
C TYR A 89 -0.97 16.34 12.53
N SER A 90 0.26 16.46 13.02
CA SER A 90 1.44 15.86 12.39
C SER A 90 1.43 14.34 12.32
N ASP A 91 0.58 13.69 13.12
CA ASP A 91 0.43 12.23 13.13
C ASP A 91 -0.37 11.72 11.93
N PHE A 92 -1.16 12.56 11.26
CA PHE A 92 -2.05 12.14 10.16
C PHE A 92 -1.34 12.15 8.80
N VAL A 93 -0.41 11.22 8.60
CA VAL A 93 0.39 11.10 7.36
C VAL A 93 0.16 9.80 6.60
N MET A 94 -0.59 8.86 7.18
CA MET A 94 -0.74 7.53 6.59
C MET A 94 -1.84 7.49 5.55
N CYS A 95 -1.54 6.87 4.41
CA CYS A 95 -2.49 6.62 3.31
C CYS A 95 -3.34 7.85 2.97
N PRO A 96 -2.67 8.93 2.52
CA PRO A 96 -3.37 10.13 2.13
C PRO A 96 -4.26 9.86 0.94
N LYS A 97 -5.38 10.58 0.90
CA LYS A 97 -6.36 10.49 -0.17
C LYS A 97 -6.93 11.86 -0.50
N ILE A 98 -7.15 12.10 -1.79
CA ILE A 98 -7.96 13.22 -2.25
C ILE A 98 -9.37 12.70 -2.50
N ASP A 99 -10.26 12.95 -1.56
CA ASP A 99 -11.65 12.46 -1.59
C ASP A 99 -12.46 13.17 -2.69
N LYS A 100 -12.21 14.47 -2.88
CA LYS A 100 -12.93 15.29 -3.86
C LYS A 100 -12.14 16.55 -4.24
N VAL A 101 -12.23 16.94 -5.50
CA VAL A 101 -11.77 18.24 -6.01
C VAL A 101 -12.95 18.98 -6.63
N GLU A 102 -13.27 20.15 -6.11
CA GLU A 102 -14.31 21.03 -6.64
C GLU A 102 -13.67 22.25 -7.29
N ARG A 103 -14.13 22.63 -8.49
CA ARG A 103 -13.66 23.84 -9.17
C ARG A 103 -14.48 25.05 -8.76
N ILE A 104 -13.82 26.13 -8.40
CA ILE A 104 -14.48 27.39 -8.06
C ILE A 104 -14.79 28.11 -9.38
N ASN A 105 -16.08 28.36 -9.64
CA ASN A 105 -16.56 29.05 -10.84
C ASN A 105 -16.10 28.40 -12.16
N GLY A 106 -15.84 27.09 -12.18
CA GLY A 106 -15.34 26.36 -13.36
C GLY A 106 -13.87 26.60 -13.70
N ASP A 107 -13.14 27.43 -12.93
CA ASP A 107 -11.72 27.70 -13.14
C ASP A 107 -10.88 26.45 -12.84
N THR A 108 -9.95 26.11 -13.73
CA THR A 108 -9.06 24.94 -13.63
C THR A 108 -7.90 25.12 -12.66
N ARG A 109 -7.73 26.32 -12.09
CA ARG A 109 -6.65 26.65 -11.16
C ARG A 109 -7.15 26.96 -9.74
N ARG A 110 -8.46 27.01 -9.54
CA ARG A 110 -9.09 27.38 -8.26
C ARG A 110 -9.89 26.22 -7.73
N HIS A 111 -9.47 25.69 -6.59
CA HIS A 111 -10.01 24.45 -6.09
C HIS A 111 -10.47 24.55 -4.64
N ILE A 112 -11.55 23.84 -4.32
CA ILE A 112 -11.82 23.37 -2.97
C ILE A 112 -11.45 21.89 -2.96
N ILE A 113 -10.53 21.53 -2.07
CA ILE A 113 -10.02 20.16 -1.94
C ILE A 113 -10.57 19.55 -0.67
N HIS A 114 -11.05 18.33 -0.78
CA HIS A 114 -11.42 17.47 0.33
C HIS A 114 -10.39 16.34 0.38
N ALA A 115 -9.67 16.24 1.49
CA ALA A 115 -8.61 15.27 1.67
C ALA A 115 -8.76 14.53 3.00
N SER A 116 -8.21 13.32 3.07
CA SER A 116 -8.19 12.52 4.29
C SER A 116 -6.90 11.74 4.45
N ALA A 117 -6.57 11.39 5.68
CA ALA A 117 -5.42 10.54 6.04
C ALA A 117 -5.67 9.84 7.37
N LEU A 118 -4.90 8.78 7.64
CA LEU A 118 -4.90 8.06 8.91
C LEU A 118 -3.75 8.51 9.79
N ASN A 119 -3.91 8.35 11.10
CA ASN A 119 -2.84 8.58 12.06
C ASN A 119 -1.76 7.47 11.99
N TYR A 120 -0.50 7.86 12.09
CA TYR A 120 0.64 6.95 12.06
C TYR A 120 0.76 6.14 13.36
N SER A 121 0.47 6.76 14.51
CA SER A 121 0.55 6.10 15.82
C SER A 121 -0.22 4.77 15.92
N ALA A 122 -1.39 4.66 15.30
CA ALA A 122 -2.18 3.42 15.30
C ALA A 122 -1.52 2.26 14.53
N HIS A 123 -0.65 2.55 13.56
CA HIS A 123 0.09 1.53 12.80
C HIS A 123 1.03 0.69 13.68
N HIS A 124 1.66 1.33 14.67
CA HIS A 124 2.60 0.66 15.60
C HIS A 124 1.99 0.33 16.96
N GLY A 125 0.91 1.02 17.33
CA GLY A 125 0.32 0.93 18.67
C GLY A 125 -0.70 -0.20 18.87
N GLY A 126 -1.05 -0.95 17.81
CA GLY A 126 -2.08 -2.01 17.89
C GLY A 126 -3.49 -1.50 18.19
N GLY A 127 -3.72 -0.19 18.08
CA GLY A 127 -5.02 0.46 18.28
C GLY A 127 -5.76 0.68 16.96
N LEU A 128 -7.03 1.08 17.05
CA LEU A 128 -7.81 1.50 15.89
C LEU A 128 -7.24 2.80 15.30
N PHE A 129 -7.30 2.93 13.97
CA PHE A 129 -6.92 4.17 13.29
C PHE A 129 -7.91 5.30 13.59
N ASP A 130 -7.40 6.51 13.68
CA ASP A 130 -8.17 7.74 13.57
C ASP A 130 -8.03 8.26 12.14
N ARG A 131 -9.08 8.88 11.59
CA ARG A 131 -9.08 9.49 10.25
C ARG A 131 -9.27 10.99 10.36
N ILE A 132 -8.37 11.76 9.78
CA ILE A 132 -8.57 13.20 9.58
C ILE A 132 -9.31 13.44 8.26
N HIS A 133 -10.20 14.42 8.24
CA HIS A 133 -10.75 15.02 7.04
C HIS A 133 -10.43 16.51 7.04
N ILE A 134 -9.96 16.98 5.90
CA ILE A 134 -9.52 18.35 5.69
C ILE A 134 -10.28 18.89 4.49
N THR A 135 -10.85 20.07 4.66
CA THR A 135 -11.32 20.89 3.54
C THR A 135 -10.45 22.13 3.47
N LEU A 136 -9.92 22.41 2.29
CA LEU A 136 -9.07 23.57 2.04
C LEU A 136 -9.40 24.22 0.70
N THR A 137 -9.00 25.48 0.57
CA THR A 137 -9.04 26.22 -0.69
C THR A 137 -7.62 26.38 -1.20
N ASP A 138 -7.40 26.14 -2.49
CA ASP A 138 -6.14 26.36 -3.18
C ASP A 138 -6.39 27.25 -4.40
N THR A 139 -5.91 28.49 -4.35
CA THR A 139 -6.03 29.44 -5.46
C THR A 139 -4.72 30.17 -5.74
N PRO A 140 -4.47 30.63 -6.98
CA PRO A 140 -3.23 31.31 -7.33
C PRO A 140 -2.98 32.58 -6.52
N GLU A 141 -4.04 33.34 -6.18
CA GLU A 141 -3.91 34.62 -5.49
C GLU A 141 -3.78 34.49 -3.96
N ASN A 142 -4.36 33.46 -3.34
CA ASN A 142 -4.37 33.31 -1.88
C ASN A 142 -3.53 32.13 -1.38
N GLY A 143 -3.01 31.30 -2.28
CA GLY A 143 -2.34 30.05 -1.93
C GLY A 143 -3.29 29.05 -1.28
N VAL A 144 -2.72 28.18 -0.45
CA VAL A 144 -3.47 27.15 0.29
C VAL A 144 -3.99 27.72 1.60
N LYS A 145 -5.29 27.58 1.84
CA LYS A 145 -5.96 27.97 3.07
C LYS A 145 -6.79 26.80 3.61
N ILE A 146 -6.51 26.38 4.85
CA ILE A 146 -7.32 25.39 5.54
C ILE A 146 -8.66 26.02 5.94
N ASN A 147 -9.76 25.41 5.50
CA ASN A 147 -11.12 25.88 5.80
C ASN A 147 -11.72 25.14 6.98
N LYS A 148 -11.52 23.81 7.04
CA LYS A 148 -12.09 22.95 8.07
C LYS A 148 -11.23 21.71 8.27
N VAL A 149 -11.11 21.28 9.53
CA VAL A 149 -10.49 20.02 9.93
C VAL A 149 -11.46 19.28 10.85
N THR A 150 -11.66 17.99 10.62
CA THR A 150 -12.43 17.11 11.51
C THR A 150 -11.71 15.78 11.68
N ILE A 151 -11.79 15.19 12.87
CA ILE A 151 -11.18 13.88 13.16
C ILE A 151 -12.30 12.89 13.51
N GLN A 152 -12.31 11.76 12.81
CA GLN A 152 -13.12 10.60 13.14
C GLN A 152 -12.24 9.62 13.93
N LYS A 153 -12.58 9.42 15.21
CA LYS A 153 -11.80 8.53 16.07
C LYS A 153 -12.20 7.07 15.92
N GLY A 154 -11.22 6.16 15.99
CA GLY A 154 -11.44 4.72 16.06
C GLY A 154 -12.25 4.16 14.90
N ILE A 155 -11.82 4.42 13.66
CA ILE A 155 -12.44 3.82 12.48
C ILE A 155 -12.26 2.31 12.48
N SER A 156 -13.21 1.58 11.89
CA SER A 156 -13.12 0.12 11.80
C SER A 156 -11.93 -0.34 10.94
N ASP A 157 -11.47 -1.57 11.17
CA ASP A 157 -10.43 -2.18 10.32
C ASP A 157 -10.80 -2.18 8.84
N LYS A 158 -12.07 -2.43 8.52
CA LYS A 158 -12.57 -2.38 7.14
C LYS A 158 -12.40 -0.98 6.54
N GLU A 159 -12.82 0.05 7.27
CA GLU A 159 -12.66 1.45 6.85
C GLU A 159 -11.19 1.84 6.70
N SER A 160 -10.31 1.32 7.57
CA SER A 160 -8.87 1.52 7.42
C SER A 160 -8.38 0.85 6.13
N ARG A 161 -8.77 -0.40 5.86
CA ARG A 161 -8.35 -1.15 4.66
C ARG A 161 -8.84 -0.52 3.35
N ILE A 162 -10.03 0.07 3.35
CA ILE A 162 -10.55 0.87 2.23
C ILE A 162 -9.67 2.11 2.00
N GLN A 163 -9.27 2.81 3.07
CA GLN A 163 -8.35 3.95 2.96
C GLN A 163 -6.94 3.51 2.49
N TYR A 164 -6.46 2.36 2.96
CA TYR A 164 -5.22 1.71 2.49
C TYR A 164 -5.31 1.21 1.03
N ARG A 165 -6.46 1.37 0.35
CA ARG A 165 -6.71 0.88 -1.02
C ARG A 165 -6.50 -0.64 -1.15
N ARG A 166 -6.65 -1.38 -0.04
CA ARG A 166 -6.50 -2.85 0.02
C ARG A 166 -7.82 -3.58 -0.25
N GLU A 167 -8.94 -2.88 -0.15
CA GLU A 167 -10.30 -3.39 -0.35
C GLU A 167 -11.13 -2.34 -1.11
N SER A 168 -12.11 -2.80 -1.91
CA SER A 168 -13.05 -1.97 -2.68
C SER A 168 -14.46 -1.98 -2.07
#